data_AF-A0A4Q3A676-F1
#
_entry.id   AF-A0A4Q3A676-F1
#
_cell.length_a   1.000
_cell.length_b   1.000
_cell.length_c   1.000
_cell.angle_alpha   90.00
_cell.angle_beta   90.00
_cell.angle_gamma   90.00
#
_symmetry.space_group_name_H-M   'P 1'
#
loop_
_entity.id
_entity.type
_entity.pdbx_description
1 polymer ?
#
loop_
_entity_poly.entity_id
_entity_poly.type
_entity_poly.pdbx_seq_one_letter_code
_entity_poly.pdbx_strand_id
1 'polypeptide(L)'
;MRFFEIAEPQKRVVATKRFLKSAREWIRLYPDVGQTLAEFLRFRETAPLTQGFSKKDAPLMNNLKGFRHVHFRFGKVICVYALAPNEIRLIDIVDHDTMDSDSFHRFVRSVGESDYQQFGGGVEPQQADLSQDAKDDLRDMFYAFAGHPEDRGMLDQTLKGQYVPEFWEMLRSVVPGDAPDSAKNDVVVTAYGGLKGFQAAIQAVLSQTG
;
A
#
# COMPACT_ATOMS: atom_id res chain seq x y z
N MET A 1 -18.34 -36.52 -1.41
CA MET A 1 -18.19 -35.60 -0.26
C MET A 1 -17.42 -34.39 -0.76
N ARG A 2 -18.02 -33.19 -0.79
CA ARG A 2 -17.31 -31.96 -1.14
C ARG A 2 -16.87 -31.30 0.16
N PHE A 3 -15.57 -31.07 0.30
CA PHE A 3 -15.00 -30.32 1.41
C PHE A 3 -15.57 -28.91 1.37
N PHE A 4 -16.26 -28.49 2.43
CA PHE A 4 -16.57 -27.09 2.64
C PHE A 4 -15.25 -26.41 2.99
N GLU A 5 -14.75 -25.59 2.08
CA GLU A 5 -13.69 -24.64 2.39
C GLU A 5 -14.33 -23.61 3.34
N ILE A 6 -14.12 -23.80 4.64
CA ILE A 6 -14.49 -22.79 5.64
C ILE A 6 -13.50 -21.66 5.40
N ALA A 7 -13.92 -20.63 4.66
CA ALA A 7 -13.15 -19.40 4.56
C ALA A 7 -12.89 -18.91 5.99
N GLU A 8 -11.62 -18.88 6.40
CA GLU A 8 -11.26 -18.34 7.70
C GLU A 8 -11.79 -16.89 7.79
N PRO A 9 -12.39 -16.49 8.92
CA PRO A 9 -12.96 -15.16 9.05
C PRO A 9 -11.88 -14.11 8.78
N GLN A 10 -12.19 -13.14 7.89
CA GLN A 10 -11.29 -12.04 7.59
C GLN A 10 -10.86 -11.35 8.90
N LYS A 11 -9.55 -11.27 9.12
CA LYS A 11 -9.01 -10.64 10.33
C LYS A 11 -9.41 -9.18 10.35
N ARG A 12 -9.94 -8.73 11.49
CA ARG A 12 -10.27 -7.32 11.71
C ARG A 12 -8.99 -6.50 11.75
N VAL A 13 -8.96 -5.34 11.11
CA VAL A 13 -7.85 -4.39 11.26
C VAL A 13 -8.28 -3.28 12.21
N VAL A 14 -7.49 -3.05 13.26
CA VAL A 14 -7.68 -1.96 14.21
C VAL A 14 -6.40 -1.15 14.32
N ALA A 15 -6.50 0.13 14.65
CA ALA A 15 -5.37 1.02 14.76
C ALA A 15 -5.49 1.95 15.94
N THR A 16 -4.35 2.36 16.51
CA THR A 16 -4.32 3.43 17.50
C THR A 16 -4.56 4.79 16.82
N LYS A 17 -5.00 5.78 17.61
CA LYS A 17 -5.09 7.18 17.13
C LYS A 17 -3.75 7.71 16.63
N ARG A 18 -2.65 7.27 17.24
CA ARG A 18 -1.29 7.67 16.87
C ARG A 18 -0.93 7.13 15.48
N PHE A 19 -1.14 5.84 15.25
CA PHE A 19 -0.94 5.23 13.95
C PHE A 19 -1.71 5.98 12.85
N LEU A 20 -2.99 6.23 13.08
CA LEU A 20 -3.84 6.91 12.10
C LEU A 20 -3.36 8.33 11.76
N LYS A 21 -2.85 9.06 12.74
CA LYS A 21 -2.27 10.39 12.53
C LYS A 21 -0.95 10.29 11.75
N SER A 22 -0.02 9.46 12.24
CA SER A 22 1.32 9.31 11.66
C SER A 22 1.27 8.73 10.24
N ALA A 23 0.40 7.74 9.98
CA ALA A 23 0.26 7.10 8.68
C ALA A 23 -0.09 8.09 7.57
N ARG A 24 -1.00 9.04 7.84
CA ARG A 24 -1.36 10.09 6.87
C ARG A 24 -0.16 10.94 6.48
N GLU A 25 0.68 11.29 7.46
CA GLU A 25 1.88 12.09 7.21
C GLU A 25 2.92 11.31 6.41
N TRP A 26 3.20 10.06 6.79
CA TRP A 26 4.16 9.22 6.08
C TRP A 26 3.72 8.89 4.65
N ILE A 27 2.44 8.61 4.43
CA ILE A 27 1.89 8.36 3.08
C ILE A 27 1.96 9.63 2.23
N ARG A 28 1.67 10.81 2.81
CA ARG A 28 1.79 12.10 2.11
C ARG A 28 3.24 12.38 1.70
N LEU A 29 4.21 12.09 2.57
CA LEU A 29 5.63 12.32 2.28
C LEU A 29 6.21 11.26 1.34
N TYR A 30 5.71 10.03 1.40
CA TYR A 30 6.23 8.87 0.70
C TYR A 30 5.07 7.97 0.23
N PRO A 31 4.56 8.19 -0.99
CA PRO A 31 3.38 7.48 -1.49
C PRO A 31 3.53 5.94 -1.53
N ASP A 32 4.75 5.44 -1.75
CA ASP A 32 5.11 4.02 -1.73
C ASP A 32 4.83 3.34 -0.38
N VAL A 33 4.79 4.10 0.71
CA VAL A 33 4.40 3.62 2.04
C VAL A 33 2.93 3.18 2.06
N GLY A 34 2.05 3.92 1.38
CA GLY A 34 0.63 3.60 1.30
C GLY A 34 0.39 2.28 0.57
N GLN A 35 1.05 2.11 -0.58
CA GLN A 35 1.00 0.86 -1.33
C GLN A 35 1.54 -0.32 -0.51
N THR A 36 2.71 -0.16 0.11
CA THR A 36 3.32 -1.22 0.92
C THR A 36 2.45 -1.58 2.13
N LEU A 37 1.80 -0.61 2.77
CA LEU A 37 0.84 -0.85 3.84
C LEU A 37 -0.35 -1.68 3.35
N ALA A 38 -0.91 -1.36 2.17
CA ALA A 38 -2.01 -2.13 1.60
C ALA A 38 -1.61 -3.58 1.28
N GLU A 39 -0.43 -3.78 0.70
CA GLU A 39 0.12 -5.13 0.43
C GLU A 39 0.37 -5.91 1.72
N PHE A 40 0.92 -5.25 2.73
CA PHE A 40 1.13 -5.82 4.05
C PHE A 40 -0.19 -6.28 4.71
N LEU A 41 -1.24 -5.47 4.65
CA LEU A 41 -2.54 -5.81 5.23
C LEU A 41 -3.17 -7.02 4.51
N ARG A 42 -3.18 -7.04 3.17
CA ARG A 42 -3.65 -8.18 2.37
C ARG A 42 -2.90 -9.47 2.67
N PHE A 43 -1.58 -9.38 2.82
CA PHE A 43 -0.77 -10.52 3.26
C PHE A 43 -1.21 -11.01 4.64
N ARG A 44 -1.42 -10.10 5.60
CA ARG A 44 -1.75 -10.45 6.98
C ARG A 44 -3.14 -11.05 7.19
N GLU A 45 -4.09 -10.74 6.31
CA GLU A 45 -5.41 -11.36 6.30
C GLU A 45 -5.32 -12.88 6.20
N THR A 46 -4.38 -13.41 5.41
CA THR A 46 -4.30 -14.84 5.08
C THR A 46 -3.07 -15.55 5.66
N ALA A 47 -2.01 -14.81 5.99
CA ALA A 47 -0.78 -15.40 6.48
C ALA A 47 -0.91 -15.94 7.93
N PRO A 48 -0.22 -17.05 8.26
CA PRO A 48 -0.02 -17.49 9.63
C PRO A 48 0.62 -16.41 10.52
N LEU A 49 0.29 -16.40 11.80
CA LEU A 49 0.80 -15.42 12.77
C LEU A 49 2.34 -15.42 12.89
N THR A 50 2.96 -16.55 12.57
CA THR A 50 4.41 -16.75 12.66
C THR A 50 5.16 -16.34 11.39
N GLN A 51 4.48 -16.25 10.24
CA GLN A 51 5.12 -15.92 8.97
C GLN A 51 5.42 -14.41 8.91
N GLY A 52 6.59 -14.01 8.42
CA GLY A 52 6.94 -12.60 8.16
C GLY A 52 6.47 -12.14 6.77
N PHE A 53 6.07 -10.87 6.64
CA PHE A 53 5.77 -10.24 5.34
C PHE A 53 7.02 -10.06 4.49
N SER A 54 8.15 -9.72 5.12
CA SER A 54 9.43 -9.55 4.45
C SER A 54 10.58 -10.04 5.34
N LYS A 55 11.82 -10.03 4.82
CA LYS A 55 13.02 -10.36 5.62
C LYS A 55 13.24 -9.42 6.81
N LYS A 56 12.65 -8.21 6.77
CA LYS A 56 12.73 -7.20 7.83
C LYS A 56 11.39 -7.09 8.59
N ASP A 57 10.63 -8.17 8.62
CA ASP A 57 9.48 -8.35 9.50
C ASP A 57 9.90 -9.24 10.67
N ALA A 58 10.08 -8.63 11.84
CA ALA A 58 10.65 -9.31 12.99
C ALA A 58 9.89 -8.98 14.28
N PRO A 59 9.86 -9.91 15.25
CA PRO A 59 9.37 -9.60 16.59
C PRO A 59 10.27 -8.54 17.25
N LEU A 60 9.65 -7.66 18.04
CA LEU A 60 10.39 -6.79 18.95
C LEU A 60 10.88 -7.59 20.15
N MET A 61 12.08 -7.27 20.62
CA MET A 61 12.76 -7.99 21.70
C MET A 61 12.46 -7.35 23.07
N ASN A 62 12.99 -7.96 24.14
CA ASN A 62 12.93 -7.43 25.51
C ASN A 62 11.50 -7.23 26.04
N ASN A 63 11.23 -6.05 26.59
CA ASN A 63 9.97 -5.65 27.20
C ASN A 63 8.85 -5.35 26.19
N LEU A 64 9.10 -5.53 24.88
CA LEU A 64 8.13 -5.38 23.80
C LEU A 64 7.73 -6.73 23.18
N LYS A 65 7.86 -7.82 23.94
CA LYS A 65 7.42 -9.15 23.52
C LYS A 65 5.93 -9.12 23.17
N GLY A 66 5.59 -9.68 22.01
CA GLY A 66 4.21 -9.70 21.48
C GLY A 66 3.97 -8.64 20.40
N PHE A 67 4.86 -7.65 20.30
CA PHE A 67 4.87 -6.68 19.21
C PHE A 67 5.85 -7.11 18.11
N ARG A 68 5.59 -6.63 16.90
CA ARG A 68 6.38 -6.85 15.71
C ARG A 68 6.61 -5.53 15.00
N HIS A 69 7.64 -5.49 14.18
CA HIS A 69 7.90 -4.36 13.29
C HIS A 69 8.14 -4.88 11.87
N VAL A 70 7.76 -4.06 10.89
CA VAL A 70 8.00 -4.34 9.47
C VAL A 70 8.44 -3.07 8.76
N HIS A 71 9.47 -3.19 7.94
CA HIS A 71 10.02 -2.05 7.20
C HIS A 71 9.23 -1.87 5.90
N PHE A 72 8.66 -0.69 5.70
CA PHE A 72 7.94 -0.34 4.47
C PHE A 72 8.83 0.30 3.43
N ARG A 73 9.83 1.09 3.83
CA ARG A 73 10.67 1.85 2.89
C ARG A 73 12.14 1.80 3.23
N PHE A 74 12.91 0.87 2.64
CA PHE A 74 14.36 0.71 2.82
C PHE A 74 14.87 0.78 4.28
N GLY A 75 14.01 0.50 5.27
CA GLY A 75 14.29 0.68 6.69
C GLY A 75 14.13 2.10 7.23
N LYS A 76 13.82 3.10 6.39
CA LYS A 76 13.49 4.47 6.81
C LYS A 76 12.12 4.59 7.46
N VAL A 77 11.12 3.83 7.00
CA VAL A 77 9.75 3.85 7.55
C VAL A 77 9.40 2.47 8.06
N ILE A 78 8.99 2.39 9.32
CA ILE A 78 8.71 1.15 10.03
C ILE A 78 7.29 1.21 10.59
N CYS A 79 6.51 0.17 10.29
CA CYS A 79 5.22 -0.05 10.90
C CYS A 79 5.37 -1.01 12.08
N VAL A 80 4.83 -0.61 13.23
CA VAL A 80 4.83 -1.37 14.47
C VAL A 80 3.42 -1.89 14.70
N TYR A 81 3.30 -3.19 14.92
CA TYR A 81 2.01 -3.86 14.97
C TYR A 81 2.02 -5.08 15.91
N ALA A 82 0.83 -5.56 16.25
CA ALA A 82 0.63 -6.83 16.95
C ALA A 82 -0.39 -7.68 16.20
N LEU A 83 -0.34 -8.99 16.40
CA LEU A 83 -1.28 -9.94 15.81
C LEU A 83 -2.02 -10.69 16.91
N ALA A 84 -3.34 -10.74 16.78
CA ALA A 84 -4.20 -11.67 17.50
C ALA A 84 -4.81 -12.66 16.49
N PRO A 85 -5.43 -13.78 16.93
CA PRO A 85 -5.99 -14.79 16.02
C PRO A 85 -6.90 -14.20 14.92
N ASN A 86 -7.75 -13.24 15.30
CA ASN A 86 -8.73 -12.64 14.41
C ASN A 86 -8.50 -11.13 14.17
N GLU A 87 -7.32 -10.61 14.53
CA GLU A 87 -7.09 -9.16 14.50
C GLU A 87 -5.65 -8.77 14.15
N ILE A 88 -5.54 -7.72 13.34
CA ILE A 88 -4.29 -7.01 13.03
C ILE A 88 -4.35 -5.66 13.75
N ARG A 89 -3.43 -5.42 14.67
CA ARG A 89 -3.36 -4.21 15.51
C ARG A 89 -2.23 -3.31 15.05
N LEU A 90 -2.57 -2.16 14.45
CA LEU A 90 -1.61 -1.16 13.98
C LEU A 90 -1.32 -0.15 15.10
N ILE A 91 -0.07 -0.04 15.53
CA ILE A 91 0.30 0.66 16.76
C ILE A 91 0.93 2.02 16.49
N ASP A 92 1.94 2.06 15.63
CA ASP A 92 2.54 3.30 15.15
C ASP A 92 3.23 3.07 13.79
N ILE A 93 3.51 4.15 13.09
CA ILE A 93 4.40 4.17 11.93
C ILE A 93 5.40 5.31 12.11
N VAL A 94 6.67 4.94 12.14
CA VAL A 94 7.75 5.81 12.59
C VAL A 94 8.97 5.67 11.69
N ASP A 95 9.95 6.54 11.87
CA ASP A 95 11.26 6.29 11.30
C ASP A 95 12.04 5.26 12.13
N HIS A 96 13.16 4.80 11.56
CA HIS A 96 14.05 3.85 12.21
C HIS A 96 14.53 4.33 13.58
N ASP A 97 15.01 5.58 13.65
CA ASP A 97 15.71 6.10 14.81
C ASP A 97 14.75 6.33 15.99
N THR A 98 13.47 6.62 15.72
CA THR A 98 12.44 6.78 16.76
C THR A 98 12.20 5.49 17.54
N MET A 99 12.38 4.32 16.91
CA MET A 99 12.14 3.03 17.56
C MET A 99 13.07 2.75 18.73
N ASP A 100 14.28 3.28 18.72
CA ASP A 100 15.24 3.08 19.81
C ASP A 100 15.00 4.04 20.99
N SER A 101 14.01 4.95 20.89
CA SER A 101 13.76 5.95 21.92
C SER A 101 12.94 5.40 23.11
N ASP A 102 13.29 5.85 24.32
CA ASP A 102 12.52 5.56 25.55
C ASP A 102 11.07 6.05 25.47
N SER A 103 10.83 7.11 24.70
CA SER A 103 9.48 7.66 24.50
C SER A 103 8.60 6.70 23.71
N PHE A 104 9.16 6.07 22.68
CA PHE A 104 8.48 5.08 21.85
C PHE A 104 8.22 3.80 22.65
N HIS A 105 9.23 3.28 23.36
CA HIS A 105 9.08 2.10 24.21
C HIS A 105 8.00 2.29 25.28
N ARG A 106 7.95 3.46 25.94
CA ARG A 106 6.89 3.78 26.92
C ARG A 106 5.51 3.81 26.27
N PHE A 107 5.39 4.43 25.09
CA PHE A 107 4.13 4.46 24.36
C PHE A 107 3.64 3.06 24.01
N VAL A 108 4.44 2.25 23.32
CA VAL A 108 4.03 0.89 22.88
C VAL A 108 3.59 0.04 24.07
N ARG A 109 4.28 0.14 25.21
CA ARG A 109 3.92 -0.57 26.45
C ARG A 109 2.61 -0.09 27.09
N SER A 110 2.25 1.17 26.87
CA SER A 110 1.03 1.76 27.45
C SER A 110 -0.22 1.45 26.64
N VAL A 111 -0.10 0.97 25.40
CA VAL A 111 -1.25 0.71 24.53
C VAL A 111 -2.09 -0.44 25.08
N GLY A 112 -3.30 -0.13 25.50
CA GLY A 112 -4.34 -1.06 25.92
C GLY A 112 -5.40 -1.30 24.85
N GLU A 113 -6.33 -2.21 25.13
CA GLU A 113 -7.43 -2.58 24.21
C GLU A 113 -8.30 -1.37 23.82
N SER A 114 -8.52 -0.42 24.74
CA SER A 114 -9.33 0.78 24.54
C SER A 114 -8.70 1.83 23.61
N ASP A 115 -7.40 1.72 23.33
CA ASP A 115 -6.69 2.68 22.48
C ASP A 115 -6.89 2.39 20.99
N TYR A 116 -7.41 1.21 20.67
CA TYR A 116 -7.68 0.78 19.31
C TYR A 116 -9.07 1.21 18.86
N GLN A 117 -9.14 1.69 17.63
CA GLN A 117 -10.38 1.91 16.91
C GLN A 117 -10.33 1.15 15.58
N GLN A 118 -11.51 0.85 15.02
CA GLN A 118 -11.61 0.20 13.73
C GLN A 118 -10.74 0.98 12.73
N PHE A 119 -9.78 0.31 12.11
CA PHE A 119 -9.03 0.90 11.02
C PHE A 119 -9.99 0.89 9.83
N GLY A 120 -10.60 2.04 9.56
CA GLY A 120 -11.52 2.23 8.43
C GLY A 120 -10.84 2.15 7.06
N GLY A 121 -9.70 1.48 6.98
CA GLY A 121 -8.95 1.30 5.76
C GLY A 121 -8.37 2.57 5.17
N GLY A 122 -8.53 3.75 5.81
CA GLY A 122 -8.52 5.14 5.32
C GLY A 122 -7.50 5.62 4.27
N VAL A 123 -6.89 4.73 3.50
CA VAL A 123 -7.13 4.62 2.07
C VAL A 123 -8.51 3.97 1.81
N GLU A 124 -9.62 4.68 2.10
CA GLU A 124 -10.71 4.51 1.14
C GLU A 124 -10.07 5.02 -0.16
N PRO A 125 -9.90 4.21 -1.22
CA PRO A 125 -9.95 4.84 -2.52
C PRO A 125 -11.30 5.55 -2.46
N GLN A 126 -11.29 6.89 -2.42
CA GLN A 126 -12.36 7.55 -3.14
C GLN A 126 -12.32 6.85 -4.48
N GLN A 127 -13.29 5.96 -4.72
CA GLN A 127 -13.61 5.53 -6.06
C GLN A 127 -14.10 6.82 -6.73
N ALA A 128 -13.17 7.70 -7.07
CA ALA A 128 -13.23 8.38 -8.33
C ALA A 128 -13.13 7.24 -9.33
N ASP A 129 -14.27 6.58 -9.57
CA ASP A 129 -14.37 5.69 -10.70
C ASP A 129 -14.17 6.62 -11.88
N LEU A 130 -13.04 6.46 -12.55
CA LEU A 130 -12.76 7.24 -13.75
C LEU A 130 -13.93 7.03 -14.69
N SER A 131 -14.43 8.14 -15.23
CA SER A 131 -15.42 8.09 -16.30
C SER A 131 -14.91 7.17 -17.41
N GLN A 132 -15.83 6.59 -18.18
CA GLN A 132 -15.45 5.72 -19.29
C GLN A 132 -14.53 6.47 -20.28
N ASP A 133 -14.82 7.74 -20.54
CA ASP A 133 -14.00 8.63 -21.36
C ASP A 133 -12.56 8.75 -20.82
N ALA A 134 -12.38 8.96 -19.51
CA ALA A 134 -11.06 9.02 -18.89
C ALA A 134 -10.30 7.69 -18.95
N LYS A 135 -11.00 6.55 -18.92
CA LYS A 135 -10.38 5.21 -19.11
C LYS A 135 -9.96 5.00 -20.55
N ASP A 136 -10.74 5.50 -21.51
CA ASP A 136 -10.40 5.46 -22.93
C ASP A 136 -9.21 6.39 -23.23
N ASP A 137 -9.16 7.59 -22.65
CA ASP A 137 -8.02 8.52 -22.75
C ASP A 137 -6.72 7.89 -22.21
N LEU A 138 -6.77 7.23 -21.03
CA LEU A 138 -5.62 6.51 -20.48
C LEU A 138 -5.15 5.36 -21.38
N ARG A 139 -6.09 4.62 -21.99
CA ARG A 139 -5.77 3.56 -22.93
C ARG A 139 -5.09 4.13 -24.18
N ASP A 140 -5.64 5.19 -24.74
CA ASP A 140 -5.13 5.83 -25.96
C ASP A 140 -3.74 6.43 -25.70
N MET A 141 -3.50 6.97 -24.51
CA MET A 141 -2.15 7.33 -24.05
C MET A 141 -1.21 6.13 -24.07
N PHE A 142 -1.57 4.98 -23.51
CA PHE A 142 -0.69 3.80 -23.57
C PHE A 142 -0.32 3.43 -25.01
N TYR A 143 -1.28 3.47 -25.95
CA TYR A 143 -1.00 3.21 -27.36
C TYR A 143 -0.08 4.27 -27.98
N ALA A 144 -0.25 5.55 -27.62
CA ALA A 144 0.64 6.62 -28.08
C ALA A 144 2.09 6.39 -27.60
N PHE A 145 2.29 6.11 -26.32
CA PHE A 145 3.62 5.78 -25.77
C PHE A 145 4.20 4.53 -26.42
N ALA A 146 3.39 3.50 -26.66
CA ALA A 146 3.86 2.27 -27.25
C ALA A 146 4.23 2.42 -28.74
N GLY A 147 3.62 3.39 -29.44
CA GLY A 147 3.91 3.73 -30.83
C GLY A 147 5.13 4.64 -31.03
N HIS A 148 5.64 5.26 -29.98
CA HIS A 148 6.85 6.09 -30.02
C HIS A 148 8.05 5.35 -29.39
N PRO A 149 9.13 5.06 -30.15
CA PRO A 149 10.27 4.28 -29.65
C PRO A 149 10.94 4.86 -28.40
N GLU A 150 10.96 6.19 -28.26
CA GLU A 150 11.56 6.89 -27.12
C GLU A 150 10.70 6.75 -25.84
N ASP A 151 9.38 6.70 -26.00
CA ASP A 151 8.41 6.64 -24.90
C ASP A 151 8.06 5.20 -24.50
N ARG A 152 8.23 4.24 -25.43
CA ARG A 152 8.05 2.81 -25.16
C ARG A 152 8.93 2.33 -24.00
N GLY A 153 10.13 2.91 -23.87
CA GLY A 153 11.03 2.65 -22.76
C GLY A 153 10.45 3.01 -21.38
N MET A 154 9.51 3.97 -21.31
CA MET A 154 8.83 4.34 -20.06
C MET A 154 7.81 3.28 -19.62
N LEU A 155 7.11 2.67 -20.58
CA LEU A 155 6.18 1.56 -20.33
C LEU A 155 6.93 0.32 -19.81
N ASP A 156 8.05 -0.03 -20.44
CA ASP A 156 8.89 -1.17 -20.04
C ASP A 156 9.49 -0.99 -18.64
N GLN A 157 9.92 0.24 -18.29
CA GLN A 157 10.42 0.56 -16.95
C GLN A 157 9.31 0.43 -15.90
N THR A 158 8.10 0.88 -16.22
CA THR A 158 6.94 0.75 -15.33
C THR A 158 6.54 -0.70 -15.08
N LEU A 159 6.59 -1.56 -16.10
CA LEU A 159 6.36 -3.00 -15.95
C LEU A 159 7.40 -3.67 -15.02
N LYS A 160 8.65 -3.17 -15.03
CA LYS A 160 9.71 -3.61 -14.13
C LYS A 160 9.58 -3.06 -12.71
N GLY A 161 8.49 -2.32 -12.43
CA GLY A 161 8.22 -1.72 -11.12
C GLY A 161 9.03 -0.45 -10.85
N GLN A 162 9.61 0.17 -11.87
CA GLN A 162 10.30 1.45 -11.72
C GLN A 162 9.29 2.61 -11.79
N TYR A 163 9.50 3.63 -10.96
CA TYR A 163 8.72 4.85 -11.02
C TYR A 163 9.32 5.79 -12.07
N VAL A 164 8.55 6.09 -13.11
CA VAL A 164 8.93 7.02 -14.19
C VAL A 164 8.12 8.32 -14.02
N PRO A 165 8.70 9.40 -13.46
CA PRO A 165 7.97 10.60 -13.10
C PRO A 165 7.15 11.20 -14.23
N GLU A 166 7.73 11.29 -15.44
CA GLU A 166 7.15 11.89 -16.62
C GLU A 166 5.91 11.12 -17.10
N PHE A 167 6.00 9.78 -17.10
CA PHE A 167 4.86 8.91 -17.41
C PHE A 167 3.73 9.13 -16.40
N TRP A 168 4.04 9.15 -15.11
CA TRP A 168 3.04 9.37 -14.07
C TRP A 168 2.44 10.77 -14.09
N GLU A 169 3.21 11.82 -14.44
CA GLU A 169 2.66 13.17 -14.65
C GLU A 169 1.61 13.18 -15.75
N MET A 170 1.92 12.52 -16.87
CA MET A 170 0.99 12.43 -17.99
C MET A 170 -0.29 11.68 -17.61
N LEU A 171 -0.21 10.52 -16.93
CA LEU A 171 -1.41 9.79 -16.50
C LEU A 171 -2.27 10.58 -15.51
N ARG A 172 -1.63 11.35 -14.61
CA ARG A 172 -2.33 12.19 -13.63
C ARG A 172 -3.10 13.34 -14.28
N SER A 173 -2.73 13.77 -15.48
CA SER A 173 -3.44 14.83 -16.21
C SER A 173 -4.86 14.44 -16.60
N VAL A 174 -5.12 13.13 -16.73
CA VAL A 174 -6.44 12.55 -17.06
C VAL A 174 -7.34 12.42 -15.82
N VAL A 175 -6.76 12.49 -14.62
CA VAL A 175 -7.51 12.40 -13.36
C VAL A 175 -8.00 13.80 -12.94
N PRO A 176 -9.33 14.04 -12.96
CA PRO A 176 -9.88 15.36 -12.67
C PRO A 176 -9.71 15.76 -11.19
N GLY A 177 -9.66 17.06 -10.95
CA GLY A 177 -9.61 17.67 -9.62
C GLY A 177 -8.21 17.97 -9.09
N ASP A 178 -8.15 18.61 -7.92
CA ASP A 178 -6.92 19.12 -7.30
C ASP A 178 -6.38 18.16 -6.22
N ALA A 179 -6.69 16.87 -6.36
CA ALA A 179 -6.19 15.84 -5.46
C ALA A 179 -4.65 15.78 -5.51
N PRO A 180 -3.97 15.46 -4.38
CA PRO A 180 -2.54 15.23 -4.38
C PRO A 180 -2.12 14.16 -5.39
N ASP A 181 -0.92 14.29 -5.94
CA ASP A 181 -0.37 13.38 -6.95
C ASP A 181 -0.47 11.90 -6.58
N SER A 182 -0.21 11.56 -5.32
CA SER A 182 -0.33 10.20 -4.82
C SER A 182 -1.75 9.64 -4.94
N ALA A 183 -2.76 10.46 -4.64
CA ALA A 183 -4.16 10.06 -4.75
C ALA A 183 -4.57 9.90 -6.23
N LYS A 184 -4.04 10.74 -7.13
CA LYS A 184 -4.27 10.58 -8.57
C LYS A 184 -3.62 9.31 -9.12
N ASN A 185 -2.41 8.97 -8.68
CA ASN A 185 -1.77 7.70 -9.05
C ASN A 185 -2.62 6.50 -8.61
N ASP A 186 -3.13 6.53 -7.38
CA ASP A 186 -4.00 5.47 -6.86
C ASP A 186 -5.28 5.33 -7.69
N VAL A 187 -5.91 6.44 -8.09
CA VAL A 187 -7.09 6.43 -8.96
C VAL A 187 -6.80 5.73 -10.29
N VAL A 188 -5.69 6.06 -10.95
CA VAL A 188 -5.27 5.41 -12.20
C VAL A 188 -5.08 3.91 -11.99
N VAL A 189 -4.33 3.51 -10.96
CA VAL A 189 -4.04 2.09 -10.69
C VAL A 189 -5.31 1.31 -10.33
N THR A 190 -6.19 1.89 -9.52
CA THR A 190 -7.47 1.29 -9.13
C THR A 190 -8.43 1.16 -10.31
N ALA A 191 -8.42 2.10 -11.27
CA ALA A 191 -9.26 2.02 -12.47
C ALA A 191 -9.00 0.76 -13.32
N TYR A 192 -7.80 0.19 -13.23
CA TYR A 192 -7.43 -1.07 -13.87
C TYR A 192 -7.48 -2.28 -12.92
N GLY A 193 -8.17 -2.20 -11.78
CA GLY A 193 -8.27 -3.30 -10.82
C GLY A 193 -7.03 -3.50 -9.95
N GLY A 194 -6.23 -2.45 -9.76
CA GLY A 194 -5.00 -2.46 -8.95
C GLY A 194 -3.75 -2.65 -9.79
N LEU A 195 -2.57 -2.66 -9.14
CA LEU A 195 -1.27 -2.62 -9.82
C LEU A 195 -1.09 -3.76 -10.84
N LYS A 196 -1.53 -4.97 -10.51
CA LYS A 196 -1.44 -6.12 -11.42
C LYS A 196 -2.26 -5.90 -12.69
N GLY A 197 -3.46 -5.34 -12.57
CA GLY A 197 -4.31 -5.09 -13.73
C GLY A 197 -3.83 -3.88 -14.55
N PHE A 198 -3.30 -2.85 -13.89
CA PHE A 198 -2.61 -1.74 -14.56
C PHE A 198 -1.40 -2.22 -15.38
N GLN A 199 -0.53 -3.05 -14.79
CA GLN A 199 0.59 -3.67 -15.50
C GLN A 199 0.11 -4.60 -16.64
N ALA A 200 -0.97 -5.37 -16.43
CA ALA A 200 -1.54 -6.19 -17.49
C ALA A 200 -2.07 -5.36 -18.67
N ALA A 201 -2.65 -4.19 -18.41
CA ALA A 201 -3.10 -3.27 -19.45
C ALA A 201 -1.93 -2.75 -20.30
N ILE A 202 -0.84 -2.30 -19.65
CA ILE A 202 0.39 -1.88 -20.34
C ILE A 202 0.98 -3.03 -21.17
N GLN A 203 1.07 -4.22 -20.59
CA GLN A 203 1.60 -5.41 -21.26
C GLN A 203 0.76 -5.81 -22.48
N ALA A 204 -0.56 -5.67 -22.40
CA ALA A 204 -1.47 -5.94 -23.50
C ALA A 204 -1.24 -4.98 -24.67
N VAL A 205 -1.05 -3.68 -24.39
CA VAL A 205 -0.74 -2.67 -25.41
C VAL A 205 0.61 -2.92 -26.06
N LEU A 206 1.66 -3.19 -25.27
CA LEU A 206 3.00 -3.48 -25.81
C LEU A 206 3.03 -4.73 -26.68
N SER A 207 2.22 -5.74 -26.36
CA SER A 207 2.08 -6.97 -27.15
C SER A 207 1.36 -6.77 -28.49
N GLN A 208 0.55 -5.72 -28.61
CA GLN A 208 -0.21 -5.41 -29.84
C GLN A 208 0.52 -4.43 -30.77
N THR A 209 1.52 -3.72 -30.24
CA THR A 209 2.28 -2.66 -30.93
C THR A 209 3.74 -3.06 -31.18
N GLY A 210 4.16 -4.24 -30.71
CA GLY A 210 5.50 -4.80 -30.88
C GLY A 210 5.61 -5.73 -32.07
#